data_AF-A0A2S3ZBI3-F1
#
_entry.id   AF-A0A2S3ZBI3-F1
#
_cell.length_a   1.000
_cell.length_b   1.000
_cell.length_c   1.000
_cell.angle_alpha   90.00
_cell.angle_beta   90.00
_cell.angle_gamma   90.00
#
_symmetry.space_group_name_H-M   'P 1'
#
loop_
_entity.id
_entity.type
_entity.pdbx_description
1 polymer ?
#
loop_
_entity_poly.entity_id
_entity_poly.type
_entity_poly.pdbx_seq_one_letter_code
_entity_poly.pdbx_strand_id
1 'polypeptide(L)'
;MDNTIAGDYVTSIGARIVRSVSGFDAGDVLVQSGLDPRLFASEDDDRVRVPYMLWQLDSGDWLGVGMATVGYGGTGCGYSRSALTRAGASERVAHEIVRWRFCDAVDIDDEDTWIKTSEWPVHSRSTPMVVDDRMVVLFGDGLRSIRSFHDNIYSDRERRNAAGESSYPSVTQEAHLEAWLHFLDDAENLPEWAQGPRTARVFRNENAAAEDGFTATSASWGRWGQATHPCVVIEQGHVQLWGFYYRPSDTTEYLPAEAYAVLSLANVYPTSLAERDERVARPWSRFIANFVTQKDGLPDRIDISATGTQQVAYRPSVPVTYAG
;
A
#
# COMPACT_ATOMS: atom_id res chain seq x y z
N MET A 1 10.02 4.38 -20.71
CA MET A 1 10.85 4.69 -21.89
C MET A 1 12.12 5.40 -21.42
N ASP A 2 13.28 5.24 -22.07
CA ASP A 2 14.47 6.05 -21.74
C ASP A 2 14.15 7.55 -21.88
N ASN A 3 14.74 8.40 -21.04
CA ASN A 3 14.41 9.83 -20.96
C ASN A 3 14.60 10.56 -22.31
N THR A 4 15.63 10.21 -23.07
CA THR A 4 15.89 10.82 -24.39
C THR A 4 14.84 10.42 -25.42
N ILE A 5 14.49 9.14 -25.44
CA ILE A 5 13.49 8.57 -26.34
C ILE A 5 12.10 9.14 -26.01
N ALA A 6 11.79 9.35 -24.72
CA ALA A 6 10.50 9.88 -24.28
C ALA A 6 10.24 11.29 -24.84
N GLY A 7 11.20 12.21 -24.72
CA GLY A 7 11.05 13.56 -25.23
C GLY A 7 10.95 13.61 -26.77
N ASP A 8 11.79 12.82 -27.45
CA ASP A 8 11.78 12.74 -28.91
C ASP A 8 10.46 12.12 -29.42
N TYR A 9 9.91 11.13 -28.70
CA TYR A 9 8.64 10.50 -29.03
C TYR A 9 7.47 11.50 -28.98
N VAL A 10 7.32 12.24 -27.87
CA VAL A 10 6.26 13.26 -27.71
C VAL A 10 6.27 14.25 -28.87
N THR A 11 7.45 14.77 -29.20
CA THR A 11 7.63 15.69 -30.33
C THR A 11 7.32 15.02 -31.68
N SER A 12 7.74 13.77 -31.88
CA SER A 12 7.55 13.06 -33.15
C SER A 12 6.08 12.78 -33.49
N ILE A 13 5.24 12.58 -32.47
CA ILE A 13 3.80 12.38 -32.64
C ILE A 13 3.01 13.70 -32.63
N GLY A 14 3.70 14.84 -32.42
CA GLY A 14 3.07 16.16 -32.36
C GLY A 14 2.18 16.37 -31.12
N ALA A 15 2.41 15.60 -30.04
CA ALA A 15 1.67 15.74 -28.79
C ALA A 15 2.31 16.81 -27.89
N ARG A 16 1.56 17.27 -26.89
CA ARG A 16 2.04 18.20 -25.86
C ARG A 16 1.90 17.56 -24.48
N ILE A 17 2.89 17.75 -23.61
CA ILE A 17 2.73 17.43 -22.18
C ILE A 17 1.77 18.46 -21.57
N VAL A 18 0.70 18.00 -20.92
CA VAL A 18 -0.22 18.89 -20.18
C VAL A 18 0.00 18.81 -18.68
N ARG A 19 0.45 17.66 -18.17
CA ARG A 19 0.76 17.47 -16.74
C ARG A 19 2.03 16.66 -16.55
N SER A 20 2.84 17.01 -15.55
CA SER A 20 4.02 16.25 -15.15
C SER A 20 3.96 15.92 -13.67
N VAL A 21 3.88 14.63 -13.33
CA VAL A 21 3.99 14.13 -11.95
C VAL A 21 5.39 13.57 -11.78
N SER A 22 6.18 14.19 -10.91
CA SER A 22 7.60 13.87 -10.76
C SER A 22 7.98 13.83 -9.30
N GLY A 23 8.70 12.79 -8.87
CA GLY A 23 9.00 12.58 -7.46
C GLY A 23 10.35 11.91 -7.24
N PHE A 24 10.93 12.16 -6.07
CA PHE A 24 12.08 11.42 -5.58
C PHE A 24 11.70 10.00 -5.14
N ASP A 25 10.46 9.81 -4.68
CA ASP A 25 9.86 8.49 -4.49
C ASP A 25 9.01 8.07 -5.70
N ALA A 26 9.05 6.80 -6.04
CA ALA A 26 8.14 6.22 -7.02
C ALA A 26 6.71 6.08 -6.47
N GLY A 27 6.56 5.85 -5.16
CA GLY A 27 5.26 5.80 -4.48
C GLY A 27 4.55 7.15 -4.46
N ASP A 28 5.29 8.25 -4.30
CA ASP A 28 4.72 9.60 -4.38
C ASP A 28 4.12 9.87 -5.76
N VAL A 29 4.84 9.48 -6.82
CA VAL A 29 4.37 9.61 -8.21
C VAL A 29 3.14 8.75 -8.47
N LEU A 30 3.15 7.50 -8.01
CA LEU A 30 2.03 6.58 -8.15
C LEU A 30 0.76 7.19 -7.55
N VAL A 31 0.84 7.56 -6.28
CA VAL A 31 -0.28 8.07 -5.51
C VAL A 31 -0.83 9.35 -6.11
N GLN A 32 0.05 10.29 -6.49
CA GLN A 32 -0.40 11.57 -7.05
C GLN A 32 -0.97 11.46 -8.47
N SER A 33 -0.47 10.50 -9.27
CA SER A 33 -0.94 10.31 -10.64
C SER A 33 -2.41 9.86 -10.69
N GLY A 34 -2.90 9.20 -9.64
CA GLY A 34 -4.23 8.58 -9.61
C GLY A 34 -4.38 7.37 -10.53
N LEU A 35 -3.31 6.96 -11.24
CA LEU A 35 -3.31 5.80 -12.11
C LEU A 35 -3.42 4.50 -11.31
N ASP A 36 -4.06 3.50 -11.91
CA ASP A 36 -4.16 2.16 -11.33
C ASP A 36 -2.75 1.53 -11.23
N PRO A 37 -2.27 1.20 -10.02
CA PRO A 37 -0.96 0.59 -9.81
C PRO A 37 -0.70 -0.70 -10.59
N ARG A 38 -1.76 -1.43 -10.99
CA ARG A 38 -1.64 -2.63 -11.83
C ARG A 38 -1.05 -2.34 -13.21
N LEU A 39 -1.16 -1.10 -13.71
CA LEU A 39 -0.51 -0.66 -14.94
C LEU A 39 1.03 -0.70 -14.86
N PHE A 40 1.58 -0.74 -13.65
CA PHE A 40 3.01 -0.78 -13.38
C PHE A 40 3.45 -2.13 -12.80
N ALA A 41 2.59 -3.15 -12.82
CA ALA A 41 2.94 -4.49 -12.39
C ALA A 41 4.06 -5.05 -13.28
N SER A 42 5.08 -5.61 -12.64
CA SER A 42 6.15 -6.31 -13.31
C SER A 42 5.68 -7.70 -13.73
N GLU A 43 6.07 -8.17 -14.92
CA GLU A 43 5.79 -9.54 -15.35
C GLU A 43 6.65 -10.57 -14.58
N ASP A 44 7.80 -10.13 -14.05
CA ASP A 44 8.81 -10.98 -13.43
C ASP A 44 8.64 -11.15 -11.91
N ASP A 45 7.93 -10.22 -11.25
CA ASP A 45 7.75 -10.21 -9.80
C ASP A 45 6.47 -9.48 -9.36
N ASP A 46 6.09 -9.64 -8.09
CA ASP A 46 4.90 -9.04 -7.47
C ASP A 46 5.05 -7.53 -7.17
N ARG A 47 6.04 -6.89 -7.78
CA ARG A 47 6.41 -5.50 -7.51
C ARG A 47 5.79 -4.56 -8.52
N VAL A 48 5.41 -3.39 -8.02
CA VAL A 48 4.99 -2.25 -8.83
C VAL A 48 6.23 -1.41 -9.17
N ARG A 49 6.50 -1.21 -10.46
CA ARG A 49 7.67 -0.45 -10.95
C ARG A 49 7.23 0.86 -11.57
N VAL A 50 6.93 1.83 -10.71
CA VAL A 50 6.51 3.16 -11.13
C VAL A 50 7.73 4.00 -11.52
N PRO A 51 7.73 4.66 -12.68
CA PRO A 51 8.75 5.65 -13.02
C PRO A 51 8.70 6.83 -12.05
N TYR A 52 9.85 7.44 -11.75
CA TYR A 52 9.93 8.67 -10.96
C TYR A 52 9.38 9.91 -11.67
N MET A 53 8.96 9.78 -12.94
CA MET A 53 8.34 10.84 -13.72
C MET A 53 7.31 10.25 -14.69
N LEU A 54 6.09 10.78 -14.62
CA LEU A 54 4.97 10.46 -15.49
C LEU A 54 4.48 11.75 -16.18
N TRP A 55 4.20 11.67 -17.47
CA TRP A 55 3.63 12.77 -18.25
C TRP A 55 2.25 12.40 -18.75
N GLN A 56 1.28 13.28 -18.55
CA GLN A 56 0.03 13.22 -19.25
C GLN A 56 0.13 14.06 -20.52
N LEU A 57 -0.25 13.48 -21.65
CA LEU A 57 -0.31 14.17 -22.93
C LEU A 57 -1.67 14.85 -23.11
N ASP A 58 -1.75 15.79 -24.04
CA ASP A 58 -2.99 16.46 -24.45
C ASP A 58 -4.04 15.51 -25.04
N SER A 59 -3.63 14.31 -25.50
CA SER A 59 -4.55 13.22 -25.83
C SER A 59 -5.24 12.59 -24.61
N GLY A 60 -4.72 12.82 -23.40
CA GLY A 60 -5.11 12.16 -22.16
C GLY A 60 -4.25 10.93 -21.81
N ASP A 61 -3.41 10.47 -22.74
CA ASP A 61 -2.53 9.31 -22.53
C ASP A 61 -1.40 9.62 -21.54
N TRP A 62 -0.93 8.58 -20.84
CA TRP A 62 0.18 8.69 -19.90
C TRP A 62 1.45 8.05 -20.44
N LEU A 63 2.57 8.74 -20.28
CA LEU A 63 3.91 8.29 -20.66
C LEU A 63 4.83 8.20 -19.44
N GLY A 64 5.42 7.01 -19.24
CA GLY A 64 6.41 6.77 -18.22
C GLY A 64 7.84 7.08 -18.66
N VAL A 65 8.51 7.98 -17.93
CA VAL A 65 9.89 8.43 -18.23
C VAL A 65 10.87 7.75 -17.28
N GLY A 66 11.67 6.84 -17.82
CA GLY A 66 12.71 6.12 -17.11
C GLY A 66 14.02 6.92 -17.03
N MET A 67 14.89 6.57 -16.09
CA MET A 67 16.17 7.26 -15.83
C MET A 67 16.03 8.78 -15.55
N ALA A 68 14.83 9.24 -15.25
CA ALA A 68 14.51 10.60 -14.83
C ALA A 68 14.30 10.62 -13.31
N THR A 69 14.85 11.61 -12.60
CA THR A 69 14.55 11.89 -11.19
C THR A 69 14.51 13.41 -10.94
N VAL A 70 14.00 13.85 -9.78
CA VAL A 70 13.94 15.28 -9.39
C VAL A 70 14.66 15.52 -8.06
N GLY A 71 14.86 16.77 -7.66
CA GLY A 71 15.22 17.16 -6.28
C GLY A 71 16.68 17.04 -5.85
N TYR A 72 17.58 16.46 -6.67
CA TYR A 72 19.02 16.38 -6.35
C TYR A 72 19.90 16.97 -7.45
N GLY A 73 20.96 17.72 -7.10
CA GLY A 73 21.90 18.34 -8.04
C GLY A 73 22.81 17.37 -8.82
N GLY A 74 22.38 16.12 -9.04
CA GLY A 74 23.09 15.06 -9.76
C GLY A 74 22.62 14.87 -11.20
N THR A 75 23.07 13.79 -11.83
CA THR A 75 22.80 13.50 -13.26
C THR A 75 21.33 13.22 -13.56
N GLY A 76 20.57 12.65 -12.62
CA GLY A 76 19.14 12.34 -12.80
C GLY A 76 18.28 13.57 -13.11
N CYS A 77 18.51 14.70 -12.42
CA CYS A 77 17.81 15.95 -12.72
C CYS A 77 18.21 16.53 -14.08
N GLY A 78 19.47 16.36 -14.49
CA GLY A 78 19.92 16.74 -15.83
C GLY A 78 19.19 15.94 -16.92
N TYR A 79 18.99 14.64 -16.70
CA TYR A 79 18.23 13.77 -17.59
C TYR A 79 16.75 14.13 -17.67
N SER A 80 16.12 14.41 -16.53
CA SER A 80 14.74 14.90 -16.47
C SER A 80 14.56 16.24 -17.19
N ARG A 81 15.45 17.20 -16.94
CA ARG A 81 15.40 18.52 -17.59
C ARG A 81 15.54 18.38 -19.10
N SER A 82 16.53 17.61 -19.56
CA SER A 82 16.73 17.33 -20.98
C SER A 82 15.50 16.70 -21.63
N ALA A 83 14.88 15.72 -20.95
CA ALA A 83 13.68 15.04 -21.43
C ALA A 83 12.49 16.00 -21.57
N LEU A 84 12.22 16.81 -20.54
CA LEU A 84 11.17 17.83 -20.53
C LEU A 84 11.38 18.86 -21.65
N THR A 85 12.59 19.41 -21.79
CA THR A 85 12.91 20.39 -22.84
C THR A 85 12.76 19.78 -24.25
N ARG A 86 13.17 18.51 -24.45
CA ARG A 86 12.98 17.79 -25.72
C ARG A 86 11.51 17.53 -26.05
N ALA A 87 10.67 17.36 -25.04
CA ALA A 87 9.22 17.22 -25.18
C ALA A 87 8.50 18.56 -25.38
N GLY A 88 9.24 19.67 -25.51
CA GLY A 88 8.68 20.99 -25.81
C GLY A 88 8.44 21.89 -24.61
N ALA A 89 8.70 21.43 -23.37
CA ALA A 89 8.64 22.32 -22.21
C ALA A 89 9.73 23.40 -22.30
N SER A 90 9.45 24.61 -21.83
CA SER A 90 10.47 25.66 -21.78
C SER A 90 11.58 25.29 -20.80
N GLU A 91 12.82 25.74 -21.06
CA GLU A 91 13.96 25.47 -20.17
C GLU A 91 13.70 25.97 -18.72
N ARG A 92 12.96 27.08 -18.58
CA ARG A 92 12.53 27.61 -17.28
C ARG A 92 11.63 26.63 -16.54
N VAL A 93 10.59 26.15 -17.21
CA VAL A 93 9.61 25.18 -16.66
C VAL A 93 10.31 23.87 -16.30
N ALA A 94 11.10 23.32 -17.23
CA ALA A 94 11.85 22.10 -17.01
C ALA A 94 12.81 22.22 -15.80
N HIS A 95 13.51 23.35 -15.68
CA HIS A 95 14.39 23.61 -14.55
C HIS A 95 13.64 23.74 -13.21
N GLU A 96 12.48 24.40 -13.21
CA GLU A 96 11.68 24.55 -11.99
C GLU A 96 11.13 23.21 -11.50
N ILE A 97 10.57 22.37 -12.38
CA ILE A 97 10.06 21.04 -12.02
C ILE A 97 11.13 20.18 -11.35
N VAL A 98 12.32 20.11 -11.93
CA VAL A 98 13.39 19.22 -11.42
C VAL A 98 14.05 19.72 -10.14
N ARG A 99 13.82 20.98 -9.74
CA ARG A 99 14.40 21.57 -8.53
C ARG A 99 13.76 21.02 -7.25
N TRP A 100 12.50 20.60 -7.31
CA TRP A 100 11.75 20.13 -6.15
C TRP A 100 11.93 18.63 -5.95
N ARG A 101 11.80 18.14 -4.72
CA ARG A 101 11.83 16.69 -4.44
C ARG A 101 10.57 16.00 -4.92
N PHE A 102 9.50 16.77 -5.04
CA PHE A 102 8.28 16.39 -5.70
C PHE A 102 7.65 17.59 -6.37
N CYS A 103 7.13 17.38 -7.56
CA CYS A 103 6.38 18.36 -8.33
C CYS A 103 5.26 17.65 -9.10
N ASP A 104 4.02 18.06 -8.86
CA ASP A 104 2.87 17.78 -9.69
C ASP A 104 2.43 19.06 -10.39
N ALA A 105 2.84 19.20 -11.65
CA ALA A 105 2.50 20.34 -12.50
C ALA A 105 1.21 20.04 -13.25
N VAL A 106 0.04 20.35 -12.67
CA VAL A 106 -1.31 19.99 -13.18
C VAL A 106 -1.67 20.72 -14.48
N ASP A 107 -1.05 21.87 -14.75
CA ASP A 107 -0.85 22.45 -16.08
C ASP A 107 0.63 22.84 -16.18
N ILE A 108 1.38 22.20 -17.09
CA ILE A 108 2.83 22.40 -17.20
C ILE A 108 3.23 23.84 -17.58
N ASP A 109 2.32 24.64 -18.12
CA ASP A 109 2.58 26.01 -18.52
C ASP A 109 2.12 27.04 -17.47
N ASP A 110 1.32 26.63 -16.48
CA ASP A 110 0.79 27.48 -15.39
C ASP A 110 1.28 27.04 -14.02
N GLU A 111 2.32 27.72 -13.53
CA GLU A 111 2.99 27.42 -12.25
C GLU A 111 2.07 27.57 -11.04
N ASP A 112 0.99 28.36 -11.12
CA ASP A 112 0.03 28.53 -10.02
C ASP A 112 -0.80 27.26 -9.77
N THR A 113 -0.81 26.32 -10.71
CA THR A 113 -1.48 25.02 -10.58
C THR A 113 -0.58 23.94 -9.94
N TRP A 114 0.69 24.26 -9.68
CA TRP A 114 1.67 23.24 -9.31
C TRP A 114 1.66 22.95 -7.81
N ILE A 115 1.74 21.66 -7.47
CA ILE A 115 2.00 21.21 -6.11
C ILE A 115 3.47 20.83 -6.03
N LYS A 116 4.26 21.59 -5.25
CA LYS A 116 5.70 21.41 -5.14
C LYS A 116 6.17 21.35 -3.69
N THR A 117 7.07 20.42 -3.39
CA THR A 117 7.64 20.30 -2.04
C THR A 117 9.10 19.85 -2.07
N SER A 118 9.85 20.31 -1.07
CA SER A 118 11.20 19.83 -0.75
C SER A 118 11.19 18.67 0.26
N GLU A 119 10.01 18.29 0.74
CA GLU A 119 9.81 17.17 1.67
C GLU A 119 9.77 15.84 0.91
N TRP A 120 10.17 14.76 1.59
CA TRP A 120 10.12 13.39 1.07
C TRP A 120 10.11 12.40 2.26
N PRO A 121 9.27 11.35 2.26
CA PRO A 121 8.21 11.11 1.27
C PRO A 121 7.11 12.17 1.38
N VAL A 122 6.45 12.48 0.26
CA VAL A 122 5.29 13.39 0.24
C VAL A 122 4.09 12.68 0.84
N HIS A 123 3.92 11.42 0.47
CA HIS A 123 2.86 10.57 0.96
C HIS A 123 3.43 9.52 1.91
N SER A 124 2.90 9.47 3.12
CA SER A 124 3.25 8.47 4.15
C SER A 124 2.85 7.04 3.80
N ARG A 125 2.42 6.76 2.56
CA ARG A 125 1.86 5.47 2.15
C ARG A 125 2.96 4.59 1.57
N SER A 126 2.99 3.32 1.97
CA SER A 126 3.87 2.36 1.33
C SER A 126 3.36 2.01 -0.07
N THR A 127 4.25 1.87 -1.04
CA THR A 127 3.91 1.40 -2.40
C THR A 127 3.25 0.03 -2.33
N PRO A 128 2.09 -0.18 -3.00
CA PRO A 128 1.43 -1.47 -3.01
C PRO A 128 2.23 -2.47 -3.86
N MET A 129 1.98 -3.74 -3.62
CA MET A 129 2.37 -4.87 -4.45
C MET A 129 1.21 -5.24 -5.37
N VAL A 130 1.47 -6.01 -6.41
CA VAL A 130 0.43 -6.61 -7.23
C VAL A 130 0.54 -8.13 -7.12
N VAL A 131 -0.52 -8.74 -6.59
CA VAL A 131 -0.64 -10.19 -6.46
C VAL A 131 -1.84 -10.61 -7.30
N ASP A 132 -1.57 -11.37 -8.37
CA ASP A 132 -2.54 -11.65 -9.43
C ASP A 132 -3.14 -10.34 -10.00
N ASP A 133 -4.42 -10.08 -9.76
CA ASP A 133 -5.16 -8.89 -10.19
C ASP A 133 -5.43 -7.89 -9.06
N ARG A 134 -4.83 -8.09 -7.88
CA ARG A 134 -5.10 -7.36 -6.63
C ARG A 134 -3.95 -6.46 -6.26
N MET A 135 -4.27 -5.27 -5.75
CA MET A 135 -3.27 -4.41 -5.13
C MET A 135 -3.18 -4.71 -3.65
N VAL A 136 -1.97 -5.03 -3.18
CA VAL A 136 -1.76 -5.52 -1.83
C VAL A 136 -0.82 -4.60 -1.06
N VAL A 137 -1.27 -4.10 0.09
CA VAL A 137 -0.46 -3.33 1.04
C VAL A 137 -0.29 -4.16 2.30
N LEU A 138 0.95 -4.50 2.65
CA LEU A 138 1.25 -5.33 3.81
C LEU A 138 1.52 -4.47 5.05
N PHE A 139 0.92 -4.82 6.19
CA PHE A 139 1.14 -4.13 7.47
C PHE A 139 1.11 -5.09 8.67
N GLY A 140 1.47 -4.57 9.84
CA GLY A 140 1.40 -5.30 11.11
C GLY A 140 2.75 -5.79 11.65
N ASP A 141 2.75 -6.12 12.94
CA ASP A 141 3.96 -6.39 13.71
C ASP A 141 4.59 -7.76 13.42
N GLY A 142 3.83 -8.68 12.84
CA GLY A 142 4.34 -9.96 12.33
C GLY A 142 5.34 -9.79 11.18
N LEU A 143 5.40 -8.60 10.57
CA LEU A 143 6.39 -8.26 9.54
C LEU A 143 7.71 -7.72 10.12
N ARG A 144 7.79 -7.41 11.43
CA ARG A 144 8.96 -6.75 12.04
C ARG A 144 10.23 -7.60 12.01
N SER A 145 10.13 -8.93 12.04
CA SER A 145 11.30 -9.81 11.87
C SER A 145 11.92 -9.73 10.46
N ILE A 146 11.18 -9.21 9.49
CA ILE A 146 11.54 -9.18 8.06
C ILE A 146 11.87 -7.76 7.57
N ARG A 147 11.29 -6.72 8.19
CA ARG A 147 11.57 -5.29 7.90
C ARG A 147 13.00 -4.80 8.24
N SER A 148 13.88 -5.71 8.67
CA SER A 148 15.23 -5.41 9.17
C SER A 148 16.20 -4.76 8.17
N PHE A 149 15.85 -4.59 6.89
CA PHE A 149 16.79 -4.05 5.90
C PHE A 149 16.40 -2.73 5.22
N HIS A 150 15.15 -2.27 5.27
CA HIS A 150 14.77 -1.00 4.61
C HIS A 150 13.98 -0.01 5.49
N ASP A 151 13.18 -0.47 6.46
CA ASP A 151 12.48 0.46 7.39
C ASP A 151 13.37 0.90 8.57
N ASN A 152 14.44 0.15 8.87
CA ASN A 152 15.40 0.45 9.94
C ASN A 152 16.53 1.41 9.53
N ILE A 153 16.48 2.02 8.34
CA ILE A 153 17.47 3.03 7.95
C ILE A 153 17.25 4.35 8.72
N TYR A 154 16.16 4.48 9.48
CA TYR A 154 15.91 5.69 10.24
C TYR A 154 15.99 5.50 11.77
N SER A 155 17.21 5.62 12.30
CA SER A 155 17.50 5.56 13.73
C SER A 155 16.84 6.72 14.51
N ASP A 156 16.71 6.59 15.84
CA ASP A 156 16.25 7.62 16.80
C ASP A 156 16.93 9.01 16.67
N ARG A 157 17.96 9.13 15.83
CA ARG A 157 18.62 10.38 15.45
C ARG A 157 17.73 11.27 14.57
N GLU A 158 16.85 10.71 13.73
CA GLU A 158 16.03 11.50 12.80
C GLU A 158 14.72 12.00 13.41
N ARG A 159 14.20 11.33 14.44
CA ARG A 159 13.12 11.88 15.29
C ARG A 159 13.50 13.21 15.96
N ARG A 160 14.79 13.50 16.14
CA ARG A 160 15.29 14.76 16.72
C ARG A 160 15.47 15.88 15.68
N ASN A 161 15.48 15.56 14.39
CA ASN A 161 15.73 16.53 13.32
C ASN A 161 14.46 17.16 12.74
N ALA A 162 13.28 16.81 13.27
CA ALA A 162 12.00 17.49 12.99
C ALA A 162 11.96 18.98 13.40
N ALA A 163 13.06 19.52 13.94
CA ALA A 163 13.24 20.91 14.33
C ALA A 163 13.76 21.84 13.21
N GLY A 164 13.78 21.39 11.94
CA GLY A 164 13.86 22.30 10.78
C GLY A 164 15.25 22.68 10.24
N GLU A 165 16.33 22.00 10.63
CA GLU A 165 17.70 22.40 10.23
C GLU A 165 18.47 21.39 9.36
N SER A 166 17.89 20.25 8.93
CA SER A 166 18.63 19.25 8.17
C SER A 166 18.00 18.88 6.83
N SER A 167 18.84 18.75 5.79
CA SER A 167 18.52 18.32 4.43
C SER A 167 18.09 16.85 4.30
N TYR A 168 17.79 16.16 5.40
CA TYR A 168 17.41 14.74 5.48
C TYR A 168 15.93 14.61 5.91
N PRO A 169 15.21 13.58 5.43
CA PRO A 169 13.76 13.55 5.40
C PRO A 169 13.11 13.69 6.78
N SER A 170 12.12 14.58 6.87
CA SER A 170 11.13 14.53 7.93
C SER A 170 10.26 13.30 7.69
N VAL A 171 10.53 12.22 8.41
CA VAL A 171 9.63 11.06 8.42
C VAL A 171 8.26 11.58 8.81
N THR A 172 7.26 11.36 7.96
CA THR A 172 5.89 11.72 8.28
C THR A 172 5.49 11.04 9.60
N GLN A 173 4.85 11.77 10.51
CA GLN A 173 4.50 11.22 11.84
C GLN A 173 3.43 10.13 11.77
N GLU A 174 2.77 10.00 10.62
CA GLU A 174 1.68 9.07 10.36
C GLU A 174 2.19 7.67 9.97
N ALA A 175 1.58 6.63 10.53
CA ALA A 175 1.88 5.26 10.16
C ALA A 175 1.30 4.92 8.77
N HIS A 176 2.03 4.13 7.97
CA HIS A 176 1.61 3.77 6.60
C HIS A 176 0.17 3.27 6.47
N LEU A 177 -0.31 2.49 7.44
CA LEU A 177 -1.69 1.99 7.46
C LEU A 177 -2.71 3.13 7.62
N GLU A 178 -2.48 4.04 8.57
CA GLU A 178 -3.36 5.20 8.80
C GLU A 178 -3.43 6.06 7.54
N ALA A 179 -2.29 6.32 6.91
CA ALA A 179 -2.23 7.09 5.68
C ALA A 179 -3.00 6.43 4.51
N TRP A 180 -2.97 5.09 4.42
CA TRP A 180 -3.77 4.35 3.46
C TRP A 180 -5.26 4.41 3.77
N LEU A 181 -5.65 4.30 5.04
CA LEU A 181 -7.05 4.38 5.45
C LEU A 181 -7.62 5.79 5.23
N HIS A 182 -6.89 6.85 5.61
CA HIS A 182 -7.31 8.23 5.34
C HIS A 182 -7.48 8.50 3.85
N PHE A 183 -6.59 7.97 3.00
CA PHE A 183 -6.80 8.02 1.55
C PHE A 183 -8.08 7.30 1.13
N LEU A 184 -8.28 6.08 1.61
CA LEU A 184 -9.47 5.27 1.32
C LEU A 184 -10.76 5.85 1.92
N ASP A 185 -10.67 6.78 2.87
CA ASP A 185 -11.81 7.49 3.46
C ASP A 185 -12.19 8.76 2.66
N ASP A 186 -11.32 9.25 1.77
CA ASP A 186 -11.56 10.46 0.95
C ASP A 186 -12.44 10.16 -0.27
N ALA A 187 -13.68 9.74 -0.01
CA ALA A 187 -14.61 9.24 -1.04
C ALA A 187 -14.86 10.21 -2.21
N GLU A 188 -14.70 11.53 -2.00
CA GLU A 188 -14.89 12.54 -3.05
C GLU A 188 -13.75 12.57 -4.07
N ASN A 189 -12.52 12.23 -3.64
CA ASN A 189 -11.32 12.32 -4.46
C ASN A 189 -10.70 10.95 -4.79
N LEU A 190 -11.37 9.86 -4.41
CA LEU A 190 -10.86 8.52 -4.68
C LEU A 190 -10.83 8.20 -6.19
N PRO A 191 -9.71 7.68 -6.71
CA PRO A 191 -9.67 7.17 -8.07
C PRO A 191 -10.54 5.92 -8.21
N GLU A 192 -11.05 5.66 -9.41
CA GLU A 192 -12.01 4.58 -9.69
C GLU A 192 -11.57 3.21 -9.14
N TRP A 193 -10.28 2.88 -9.25
CA TRP A 193 -9.73 1.62 -8.76
C TRP A 193 -9.76 1.48 -7.23
N ALA A 194 -9.86 2.57 -6.47
CA ALA A 194 -9.93 2.57 -5.01
C ALA A 194 -11.37 2.72 -4.48
N GLN A 195 -12.34 2.95 -5.37
CA GLN A 195 -13.74 3.11 -5.00
C GLN A 195 -14.39 1.75 -4.73
N GLY A 196 -15.30 1.73 -3.76
CA GLY A 196 -16.10 0.54 -3.45
C GLY A 196 -16.48 0.47 -1.98
N PRO A 197 -17.37 -0.46 -1.62
CA PRO A 197 -17.66 -0.72 -0.23
C PRO A 197 -16.41 -1.29 0.47
N ARG A 198 -16.20 -0.89 1.72
CA ARG A 198 -15.16 -1.47 2.55
C ARG A 198 -15.65 -2.75 3.23
N THR A 199 -14.87 -3.81 3.10
CA THR A 199 -15.09 -5.09 3.77
C THR A 199 -13.82 -5.55 4.47
N ALA A 200 -13.94 -6.48 5.40
CA ALA A 200 -12.81 -7.16 5.99
C ALA A 200 -13.05 -8.66 6.09
N ARG A 201 -11.97 -9.44 6.04
CA ARG A 201 -11.96 -10.87 6.30
C ARG A 201 -10.94 -11.16 7.37
N VAL A 202 -11.30 -12.01 8.31
CA VAL A 202 -10.43 -12.38 9.42
C VAL A 202 -10.22 -13.88 9.45
N PHE A 203 -8.97 -14.29 9.55
CA PHE A 203 -8.54 -15.68 9.45
C PHE A 203 -7.98 -16.14 10.78
N ARG A 204 -8.51 -17.26 11.28
CA ARG A 204 -8.03 -17.88 12.51
C ARG A 204 -6.71 -18.61 12.30
N ASN A 205 -6.49 -19.13 11.09
CA ASN A 205 -5.31 -19.91 10.75
C ASN A 205 -4.84 -19.63 9.31
N GLU A 206 -3.56 -19.92 9.07
CA GLU A 206 -2.89 -19.74 7.78
C GLU A 206 -3.52 -20.56 6.63
N ASN A 207 -4.02 -21.77 6.90
CA ASN A 207 -4.62 -22.60 5.86
C ASN A 207 -5.88 -21.95 5.28
N ALA A 208 -6.74 -21.35 6.11
CA ALA A 208 -7.94 -20.67 5.65
C ALA A 208 -7.62 -19.43 4.80
N ALA A 209 -6.58 -18.68 5.18
CA ALA A 209 -6.09 -17.57 4.35
C ALA A 209 -5.51 -18.08 3.01
N ALA A 210 -4.73 -19.17 3.05
CA ALA A 210 -4.18 -19.80 1.85
C ALA A 210 -5.26 -20.30 0.88
N GLU A 211 -6.29 -20.97 1.40
CA GLU A 211 -7.43 -21.50 0.62
C GLU A 211 -8.20 -20.39 -0.11
N ASP A 212 -8.23 -19.18 0.45
CA ASP A 212 -8.84 -17.99 -0.16
C ASP A 212 -7.88 -17.21 -1.09
N GLY A 213 -6.67 -17.73 -1.30
CA GLY A 213 -5.65 -17.12 -2.15
C GLY A 213 -4.88 -15.98 -1.48
N PHE A 214 -4.97 -15.83 -0.16
CA PHE A 214 -4.19 -14.86 0.61
C PHE A 214 -2.88 -15.46 1.04
N THR A 215 -1.95 -15.53 0.09
CA THR A 215 -0.59 -16.00 0.33
C THR A 215 0.39 -14.96 -0.18
N ALA A 216 1.23 -14.44 0.72
CA ALA A 216 2.36 -13.62 0.33
C ALA A 216 3.55 -14.55 0.10
N THR A 217 3.83 -14.87 -1.16
CA THR A 217 5.04 -15.55 -1.59
C THR A 217 5.91 -14.56 -2.32
N SER A 218 6.93 -13.99 -1.69
CA SER A 218 7.87 -13.23 -2.51
C SER A 218 9.33 -13.46 -2.16
N ALA A 219 10.10 -13.58 -3.24
CA ALA A 219 11.54 -13.69 -3.24
C ALA A 219 12.22 -12.48 -2.56
N SER A 220 11.48 -11.39 -2.35
CA SER A 220 11.97 -10.16 -1.72
C SER A 220 11.92 -10.15 -0.19
N TRP A 221 11.25 -11.13 0.45
CA TRP A 221 11.05 -11.19 1.92
C TRP A 221 12.14 -11.97 2.67
N GLY A 222 13.25 -12.27 1.99
CA GLY A 222 14.46 -12.83 2.59
C GLY A 222 14.79 -14.27 2.15
N ARG A 223 15.95 -14.73 2.61
CA ARG A 223 16.66 -15.95 2.20
C ARG A 223 15.94 -17.29 2.47
N TRP A 224 14.69 -17.28 2.92
CA TRP A 224 14.00 -18.44 3.48
C TRP A 224 12.64 -18.78 2.85
N GLY A 225 12.13 -18.02 1.88
CA GLY A 225 11.05 -18.46 0.97
C GLY A 225 9.77 -19.01 1.63
N GLN A 226 9.49 -18.70 2.90
CA GLN A 226 8.30 -19.19 3.57
C GLN A 226 7.11 -18.32 3.18
N ALA A 227 6.07 -18.95 2.66
CA ALA A 227 4.77 -18.33 2.49
C ALA A 227 4.28 -17.77 3.83
N THR A 228 3.85 -16.52 3.84
CA THR A 228 3.20 -15.92 5.00
C THR A 228 1.75 -15.61 4.65
N HIS A 229 0.88 -15.70 5.65
CA HIS A 229 -0.55 -15.50 5.47
C HIS A 229 -1.06 -14.43 6.43
N PRO A 230 -1.91 -13.49 5.96
CA PRO A 230 -2.50 -12.50 6.84
C PRO A 230 -3.55 -13.13 7.74
N CYS A 231 -3.73 -12.56 8.93
CA CYS A 231 -4.88 -12.88 9.79
C CYS A 231 -6.02 -11.86 9.64
N VAL A 232 -5.75 -10.71 9.02
CA VAL A 232 -6.76 -9.69 8.66
C VAL A 232 -6.52 -9.24 7.23
N VAL A 233 -7.57 -9.17 6.42
CA VAL A 233 -7.55 -8.54 5.10
C VAL A 233 -8.67 -7.52 5.06
N ILE A 234 -8.35 -6.25 4.81
CA ILE A 234 -9.34 -5.19 4.57
C ILE A 234 -9.34 -4.90 3.08
N GLU A 235 -10.51 -4.76 2.47
CA GLU A 235 -10.67 -4.58 1.03
C GLU A 235 -11.52 -3.36 0.74
N GLN A 236 -11.11 -2.57 -0.25
CA GLN A 236 -11.90 -1.47 -0.81
C GLN A 236 -11.49 -1.23 -2.27
N GLY A 237 -12.44 -1.39 -3.20
CA GLY A 237 -12.13 -1.40 -4.62
C GLY A 237 -11.16 -2.52 -4.98
N HIS A 238 -10.05 -2.17 -5.63
CA HIS A 238 -8.94 -3.07 -5.95
C HIS A 238 -7.86 -3.13 -4.88
N VAL A 239 -7.97 -2.31 -3.83
CA VAL A 239 -7.00 -2.25 -2.73
C VAL A 239 -7.32 -3.30 -1.68
N GLN A 240 -6.29 -4.04 -1.29
CA GLN A 240 -6.31 -4.94 -0.15
C GLN A 240 -5.21 -4.58 0.83
N LEU A 241 -5.56 -4.34 2.08
CA LEU A 241 -4.63 -4.14 3.18
C LEU A 241 -4.52 -5.46 3.95
N TRP A 242 -3.35 -6.08 3.93
CA TRP A 242 -3.10 -7.38 4.58
C TRP A 242 -2.34 -7.19 5.89
N GLY A 243 -2.98 -7.55 6.99
CA GLY A 243 -2.47 -7.46 8.35
C GLY A 243 -1.88 -8.77 8.85
N PHE A 244 -0.61 -8.72 9.28
CA PHE A 244 0.12 -9.84 9.86
C PHE A 244 0.38 -9.58 11.35
N TYR A 245 -0.26 -10.36 12.20
CA TYR A 245 -0.14 -10.26 13.65
C TYR A 245 0.22 -11.60 14.26
N TYR A 246 0.88 -11.57 15.41
CA TYR A 246 1.11 -12.77 16.20
C TYR A 246 -0.24 -13.33 16.65
N ARG A 247 -0.43 -14.64 16.50
CA ARG A 247 -1.65 -15.29 16.96
C ARG A 247 -1.77 -15.16 18.49
N PRO A 248 -3.00 -15.08 19.03
CA PRO A 248 -3.21 -15.11 20.47
C PRO A 248 -2.56 -16.35 21.09
N SER A 249 -1.92 -16.18 22.24
CA SER A 249 -1.45 -17.32 23.04
C SER A 249 -2.61 -18.08 23.67
N ASP A 250 -3.74 -17.40 23.90
CA ASP A 250 -5.00 -17.99 24.31
C ASP A 250 -5.76 -18.50 23.07
N THR A 251 -5.83 -19.82 22.91
CA THR A 251 -6.49 -20.47 21.75
C THR A 251 -8.00 -20.22 21.66
N THR A 252 -8.59 -19.65 22.71
CA THR A 252 -10.01 -19.30 22.76
C THR A 252 -10.32 -17.93 22.14
N GLU A 253 -9.32 -17.05 22.10
CA GLU A 253 -9.39 -15.75 21.42
C GLU A 253 -9.30 -15.97 19.91
N TYR A 254 -10.15 -15.27 19.14
CA TYR A 254 -10.13 -15.38 17.69
C TYR A 254 -9.00 -14.52 17.10
N LEU A 255 -8.90 -13.28 17.55
CA LEU A 255 -7.94 -12.28 17.07
C LEU A 255 -7.14 -11.67 18.21
N PRO A 256 -5.88 -11.26 17.94
CA PRO A 256 -5.12 -10.47 18.89
C PRO A 256 -5.69 -9.03 18.98
N ALA A 257 -5.40 -8.33 20.08
CA ALA A 257 -5.93 -6.99 20.33
C ALA A 257 -5.56 -5.97 19.23
N GLU A 258 -4.37 -6.11 18.65
CA GLU A 258 -3.86 -5.27 17.57
C GLU A 258 -4.70 -5.41 16.28
N ALA A 259 -5.20 -6.61 16.00
CA ALA A 259 -6.09 -6.84 14.85
C ALA A 259 -7.45 -6.15 15.06
N TYR A 260 -8.00 -6.20 16.28
CA TYR A 260 -9.22 -5.45 16.63
C TYR A 260 -9.04 -3.94 16.51
N ALA A 261 -7.88 -3.41 16.93
CA ALA A 261 -7.57 -1.99 16.81
C ALA A 261 -7.59 -1.54 15.35
N VAL A 262 -7.01 -2.33 14.44
CA VAL A 262 -7.02 -2.01 13.00
C VAL A 262 -8.41 -2.15 12.38
N LEU A 263 -9.18 -3.18 12.73
CA LEU A 263 -10.57 -3.30 12.25
C LEU A 263 -11.43 -2.12 12.71
N SER A 264 -11.18 -1.59 13.91
CA SER A 264 -11.81 -0.37 14.42
C SER A 264 -11.41 0.85 13.60
N LEU A 265 -10.11 1.05 13.39
CA LEU A 265 -9.56 2.15 12.59
C LEU A 265 -10.12 2.14 11.16
N ALA A 266 -10.28 0.95 10.57
CA ALA A 266 -10.82 0.78 9.24
C ALA A 266 -12.36 0.86 9.17
N ASN A 267 -13.06 1.13 10.28
CA ASN A 267 -14.51 1.20 10.38
C ASN A 267 -15.23 -0.10 9.93
N VAL A 268 -14.66 -1.24 10.26
CA VAL A 268 -15.17 -2.60 9.99
C VAL A 268 -15.08 -3.47 11.25
N TYR A 269 -15.42 -2.88 12.40
CA TYR A 269 -15.25 -3.51 13.70
C TYR A 269 -16.28 -4.64 13.94
N PRO A 270 -15.84 -5.88 14.25
CA PRO A 270 -16.76 -6.99 14.47
C PRO A 270 -17.24 -7.05 15.93
N THR A 271 -18.22 -6.21 16.30
CA THR A 271 -18.72 -6.07 17.69
C THR A 271 -19.08 -7.41 18.34
N SER A 272 -19.81 -8.29 17.66
CA SER A 272 -20.20 -9.60 18.22
C SER A 272 -19.01 -10.54 18.49
N LEU A 273 -17.94 -10.43 17.69
CA LEU A 273 -16.72 -11.23 17.85
C LEU A 273 -15.89 -10.69 19.02
N ALA A 274 -15.78 -9.36 19.13
CA ALA A 274 -15.14 -8.72 20.27
C ALA A 274 -15.86 -9.06 21.59
N GLU A 275 -17.18 -8.93 21.64
CA GLU A 275 -17.99 -9.30 22.82
C GLU A 275 -17.87 -10.79 23.18
N ARG A 276 -17.69 -11.66 22.18
CA ARG A 276 -17.40 -13.08 22.42
C ARG A 276 -16.02 -13.23 23.06
N ASP A 277 -14.97 -12.72 22.43
CA ASP A 277 -13.59 -12.87 22.92
C ASP A 277 -13.45 -12.27 24.34
N GLU A 278 -14.07 -11.12 24.63
CA GLU A 278 -14.13 -10.54 25.97
C GLU A 278 -14.81 -11.46 27.01
N ARG A 279 -15.89 -12.15 26.63
CA ARG A 279 -16.57 -13.12 27.52
C ARG A 279 -15.72 -14.35 27.77
N VAL A 280 -14.97 -14.81 26.78
CA VAL A 280 -14.16 -16.02 26.88
C VAL A 280 -12.83 -15.75 27.58
N ALA A 281 -12.29 -14.53 27.48
CA ALA A 281 -11.12 -14.06 28.23
C ALA A 281 -11.34 -13.98 29.75
N ARG A 282 -12.59 -14.09 30.24
CA ARG A 282 -12.89 -14.06 31.68
C ARG A 282 -12.27 -15.27 32.39
N PRO A 283 -11.70 -15.11 33.61
CA PRO A 283 -10.97 -16.18 34.30
C PRO A 283 -11.76 -17.49 34.47
N TRP A 284 -13.06 -17.40 34.75
CA TRP A 284 -13.92 -18.58 34.90
C TRP A 284 -14.21 -19.28 33.57
N SER A 285 -14.40 -18.53 32.48
CA SER A 285 -14.56 -19.07 31.13
C SER A 285 -13.29 -19.79 30.67
N ARG A 286 -12.10 -19.22 30.94
CA ARG A 286 -10.80 -19.86 30.69
C ARG A 286 -10.61 -21.15 31.48
N PHE A 287 -11.02 -21.14 32.75
CA PHE A 287 -10.99 -22.35 33.58
C PHE A 287 -11.81 -23.47 32.95
N ILE A 288 -13.05 -23.21 32.51
CA ILE A 288 -13.91 -24.20 31.85
C ILE A 288 -13.34 -24.63 30.49
N ALA A 289 -12.83 -23.70 29.69
CA ALA A 289 -12.28 -23.98 28.36
C ALA A 289 -11.07 -24.94 28.42
N ASN A 290 -10.25 -24.86 29.47
CA ASN A 290 -9.13 -25.79 29.68
C ASN A 290 -9.55 -27.25 29.93
N PHE A 291 -10.81 -27.51 30.33
CA PHE A 291 -11.34 -28.86 30.52
C PHE A 291 -12.10 -29.39 29.30
N VAL A 292 -12.41 -28.54 28.31
CA VAL A 292 -13.07 -28.94 27.07
C VAL A 292 -12.02 -29.07 25.99
N THR A 293 -11.49 -30.28 25.82
CA THR A 293 -10.52 -30.60 24.78
C THR A 293 -11.17 -30.42 23.40
N GLN A 294 -10.68 -29.43 22.64
CA GLN A 294 -10.91 -29.18 21.22
C GLN A 294 -12.25 -28.56 20.77
N LYS A 295 -12.10 -27.57 19.89
CA LYS A 295 -13.07 -27.04 18.93
C LYS A 295 -14.27 -26.34 19.56
N ASP A 296 -14.08 -25.07 19.86
CA ASP A 296 -15.15 -24.08 20.06
C ASP A 296 -16.07 -23.88 18.83
N GLY A 297 -15.98 -24.73 17.80
CA GLY A 297 -16.86 -24.74 16.63
C GLY A 297 -16.77 -23.49 15.76
N LEU A 298 -15.81 -22.61 16.06
CA LEU A 298 -15.65 -21.38 15.31
C LEU A 298 -15.27 -21.67 13.87
N PRO A 299 -15.77 -20.86 12.93
CA PRO A 299 -15.27 -20.91 11.57
C PRO A 299 -13.79 -20.52 11.56
N ASP A 300 -13.05 -21.03 10.56
CA ASP A 300 -11.67 -20.60 10.35
C ASP A 300 -11.56 -19.23 9.68
N ARG A 301 -12.68 -18.73 9.14
CA ARG A 301 -12.83 -17.44 8.47
C ARG A 301 -14.13 -16.74 8.88
N ILE A 302 -14.08 -15.42 9.07
CA ILE A 302 -15.26 -14.57 9.21
C ILE A 302 -15.17 -13.41 8.22
N ASP A 303 -16.25 -13.19 7.47
CA ASP A 303 -16.39 -12.07 6.54
C ASP A 303 -17.22 -10.95 7.22
N ILE A 304 -16.68 -9.74 7.22
CA ILE A 304 -17.19 -8.55 7.90
C ILE A 304 -17.48 -7.47 6.85
N SER A 305 -18.67 -6.90 6.87
CA SER A 305 -19.01 -5.74 6.03
C SER A 305 -19.18 -4.49 6.88
N ALA A 306 -18.85 -3.31 6.33
CA ALA A 306 -19.08 -2.03 7.00
C ALA A 306 -20.56 -1.78 7.36
N THR A 307 -21.50 -2.43 6.66
CA THR A 307 -22.94 -2.38 6.97
C THR A 307 -23.33 -3.16 8.23
N GLY A 308 -22.37 -3.80 8.91
CA GLY A 308 -22.60 -4.59 10.12
C GLY A 308 -23.21 -5.96 9.87
N THR A 309 -23.51 -6.31 8.61
CA THR A 309 -23.93 -7.68 8.26
C THR A 309 -22.69 -8.57 8.29
N GLN A 310 -22.47 -9.25 9.41
CA GLN A 310 -21.49 -10.35 9.47
C GLN A 310 -22.06 -11.54 8.71
N GLN A 311 -21.33 -12.01 7.71
CA GLN A 311 -21.63 -13.29 7.08
C GLN A 311 -20.60 -14.30 7.59
N VAL A 312 -21.06 -15.18 8.46
CA VAL A 312 -20.26 -16.35 8.84
C VAL A 312 -20.39 -17.39 7.73
N ALA A 313 -19.43 -17.41 6.82
CA ALA A 313 -19.30 -18.48 5.84
C ALA A 313 -18.70 -19.72 6.51
N TYR A 314 -19.54 -20.55 7.14
CA TYR A 314 -19.10 -21.84 7.67
C TYR A 314 -19.05 -22.88 6.54
N ARG A 315 -17.84 -23.30 6.13
CA ARG A 315 -17.63 -24.56 5.42
C ARG A 315 -17.05 -25.57 6.41
N PRO A 316 -17.83 -26.57 6.88
CA PRO A 316 -17.24 -27.66 7.64
C PRO A 316 -16.33 -28.46 6.69
N SER A 317 -15.04 -28.47 6.98
CA SER A 317 -14.10 -29.46 6.43
C SER A 317 -14.41 -30.81 7.09
N VAL A 318 -15.41 -31.52 6.56
CA VAL A 318 -15.56 -32.94 6.84
C VAL A 318 -14.52 -33.66 5.98
N PRO A 319 -13.60 -34.45 6.56
CA PRO A 319 -12.74 -35.31 5.76
C PRO A 319 -13.63 -36.37 5.10
N VAL A 320 -13.71 -36.35 3.77
CA VAL A 320 -14.27 -37.47 3.03
C VAL A 320 -13.24 -38.58 3.02
N THR A 321 -13.27 -39.42 4.06
CA THR A 321 -12.66 -40.74 4.00
C THR A 321 -13.47 -41.59 3.04
N TYR A 322 -13.02 -41.70 1.79
CA TYR A 322 -13.40 -42.84 0.96
C TYR A 322 -12.59 -44.04 1.45
N ALA A 323 -13.22 -44.87 2.26
CA ALA A 323 -12.79 -46.26 2.42
C ALA A 323 -13.24 -47.01 1.16
N GLY A 324 -12.26 -47.39 0.34
CA GLY A 324 -12.36 -48.42 -0.69
C GLY A 324 -11.22 -49.40 -0.48
#